data_AF-A0A8T3YZA0-F1
#
_entry.id   AF-A0A8T3YZA0-F1
#
_cell.length_a   1.000
_cell.length_b   1.000
_cell.length_c   1.000
_cell.angle_alpha   90.00
_cell.angle_beta   90.00
_cell.angle_gamma   90.00
#
_symmetry.space_group_name_H-M   'P 1'
#
loop_
_entity.id
_entity.type
_entity.pdbx_description
1 polymer ?
#
loop_
_entity_poly.entity_id
_entity_poly.type
_entity_poly.pdbx_seq_one_letter_code
_entity_poly.pdbx_strand_id
1 'polypeptide(L)'
;MKIHRESKDRVKDHFVYRRKSKRGWSVVIMPDNIRIDNFHGFPHIHIQKKAGHEEIGIDDPDLVYFIVMDHIERENGLNIEKLKEELG
;
A
#
# COMPACT_ATOMS: atom_id res chain seq x y z
N MET A 1 -7.49 8.18 23.63
CA MET A 1 -6.24 7.73 22.99
C MET A 1 -6.49 7.42 21.52
N LYS A 2 -5.91 8.18 20.58
CA LYS A 2 -5.90 7.84 19.15
C LYS A 2 -4.60 7.08 18.90
N ILE A 3 -4.68 5.77 18.67
CA ILE A 3 -3.51 4.99 18.27
C ILE A 3 -3.26 5.34 16.80
N HIS A 4 -2.40 6.33 16.56
CA HIS A 4 -1.80 6.55 15.25
C HIS A 4 -0.49 5.77 15.24
N ARG A 5 -0.53 4.55 14.70
CA ARG A 5 0.70 3.82 14.36
C ARG A 5 1.05 4.23 12.95
N GLU A 6 2.13 4.98 12.84
CA GLU A 6 2.74 5.38 11.58
C GLU A 6 4.09 4.68 11.50
N SER A 7 4.32 3.97 10.40
CA SER A 7 5.61 3.33 10.08
C SER A 7 6.07 3.88 8.74
N LYS A 8 7.36 4.14 8.62
CA LYS A 8 8.00 4.60 7.39
C LYS A 8 9.29 3.82 7.25
N ASP A 9 9.38 3.02 6.21
CA ASP A 9 10.62 2.36 5.83
C ASP A 9 11.03 2.73 4.41
N ARG A 10 12.33 2.65 4.16
CA ARG A 10 12.92 2.83 2.83
C ARG A 10 13.30 1.46 2.30
N VAL A 11 12.90 1.16 1.06
CA VAL A 11 13.34 -0.01 0.29
C VAL A 11 13.84 0.49 -1.03
N LYS A 12 15.14 0.31 -1.28
CA LYS A 12 15.82 0.86 -2.46
C LYS A 12 15.58 2.36 -2.59
N ASP A 13 14.96 2.78 -3.69
CA ASP A 13 14.66 4.18 -4.00
C ASP A 13 13.23 4.59 -3.63
N HIS A 14 12.49 3.71 -2.94
CA HIS A 14 11.12 3.94 -2.54
C HIS A 14 11.00 4.15 -1.03
N PHE A 15 10.00 4.94 -0.64
CA PHE A 15 9.53 5.03 0.72
C PHE A 15 8.14 4.42 0.82
N VAL A 16 7.96 3.51 1.77
CA VAL A 16 6.67 2.89 2.06
C VAL A 16 6.19 3.39 3.42
N TYR A 17 5.02 4.01 3.43
CA TYR A 17 4.39 4.55 4.63
C TYR A 17 3.18 3.71 4.97
N ARG A 18 3.07 3.26 6.22
CA ARG A 18 1.87 2.59 6.73
C ARG A 18 1.24 3.44 7.81
N ARG A 19 -0.08 3.58 7.77
CA ARG A 19 -0.86 4.29 8.78
C ARG A 19 -2.11 3.51 9.12
N LYS A 20 -2.42 3.39 10.42
CA LYS A 20 -3.68 2.83 10.92
C LYS A 20 -4.44 3.88 11.74
N SER A 21 -5.76 3.91 11.56
CA SER A 21 -6.66 4.81 12.26
C SER A 21 -7.96 4.10 12.65
N LYS A 22 -8.82 4.77 13.42
CA LYS A 22 -10.17 4.25 13.73
C LYS A 22 -11.08 4.10 12.50
N ARG A 23 -10.77 4.79 11.40
CA ARG A 23 -11.60 4.82 10.18
C ARG A 23 -11.10 3.87 9.08
N GLY A 24 -9.98 3.17 9.31
CA GLY A 24 -9.31 2.37 8.30
C GLY A 24 -7.79 2.56 8.32
N TRP A 25 -7.13 2.00 7.33
CA TRP A 25 -5.68 1.98 7.17
C TRP A 25 -5.27 2.41 5.77
N SER A 26 -3.99 2.78 5.61
CA SER A 26 -3.39 3.07 4.31
C SER A 26 -1.92 2.67 4.26
N VAL A 27 -1.49 2.18 3.10
CA VAL A 27 -0.10 2.02 2.69
C VAL A 27 0.16 2.96 1.51
N VAL A 28 1.19 3.81 1.59
CA VAL A 28 1.54 4.77 0.54
C VAL A 28 2.95 4.50 0.06
N ILE A 29 3.14 4.47 -1.26
CA ILE A 29 4.42 4.21 -1.91
C ILE A 29 4.85 5.49 -2.64
N MET A 30 6.03 5.99 -2.29
CA MET A 30 6.67 7.15 -2.92
C MET A 30 7.98 6.72 -3.59
N PRO A 31 8.38 7.33 -4.72
CA PRO A 31 7.82 8.53 -5.34
C PRO A 31 6.61 8.30 -6.26
N ASP A 32 6.23 7.06 -6.54
CA ASP A 32 5.20 6.67 -7.51
C ASP A 32 3.77 7.15 -7.17
N ASN A 33 3.59 7.63 -5.94
CA ASN A 33 2.34 8.20 -5.44
C ASN A 33 1.17 7.18 -5.53
N ILE A 34 1.48 5.92 -5.25
CA ILE A 34 0.50 4.84 -5.11
C ILE A 34 -0.02 4.82 -3.67
N ARG A 35 -1.33 4.64 -3.52
CA ARG A 35 -1.96 4.47 -2.20
C ARG A 35 -2.83 3.23 -2.21
N ILE A 36 -2.62 2.36 -1.24
CA ILE A 36 -3.49 1.22 -0.95
C ILE A 36 -4.21 1.56 0.35
N ASP A 37 -5.54 1.51 0.37
CA ASP A 37 -6.30 1.83 1.57
C ASP A 37 -7.63 1.07 1.64
N ASN A 38 -8.28 1.11 2.80
CA ASN A 38 -9.61 0.54 2.99
C ASN A 38 -10.63 1.55 3.56
N PHE A 39 -10.40 2.86 3.40
CA PHE A 39 -11.24 3.89 4.02
C PHE A 39 -12.69 3.89 3.52
N HIS A 40 -12.94 3.27 2.37
CA HIS A 40 -14.25 3.14 1.73
C HIS A 40 -14.97 1.81 2.04
N GLY A 41 -14.45 1.03 3.01
CA GLY A 41 -15.09 -0.19 3.49
C GLY A 41 -14.59 -1.48 2.81
N PHE A 42 -13.85 -1.36 1.72
CA PHE A 42 -13.12 -2.46 1.08
C PHE A 42 -11.69 -2.01 0.72
N PRO A 43 -10.69 -2.91 0.80
CA PRO A 43 -9.32 -2.63 0.38
C PRO A 43 -9.22 -2.37 -1.12
N HIS A 44 -8.47 -1.34 -1.52
CA HIS A 44 -8.25 -1.03 -2.91
C HIS A 44 -6.95 -0.25 -3.12
N ILE A 45 -6.42 -0.32 -4.34
CA ILE A 45 -5.21 0.37 -4.78
C ILE A 45 -5.55 1.56 -5.70
N HIS A 46 -4.92 2.70 -5.42
CA HIS A 46 -4.94 3.93 -6.21
C HIS A 46 -3.57 4.10 -6.87
N ILE A 47 -3.49 3.95 -8.19
CA ILE A 47 -2.23 4.05 -8.92
C ILE A 47 -2.00 5.48 -9.45
N GLN A 48 -3.08 6.20 -9.76
CA GLN A 48 -3.04 7.62 -10.12
C GLN A 48 -4.32 8.32 -9.67
N LYS A 49 -4.26 9.62 -9.35
CA LYS A 49 -5.42 10.42 -8.89
C LYS A 49 -6.64 10.40 -9.84
N LYS A 50 -6.46 10.07 -11.13
CA LYS A 50 -7.51 10.06 -12.15
C LYS A 50 -7.86 8.67 -12.70
N ALA A 51 -7.05 7.65 -12.43
CA ALA A 51 -7.16 6.35 -13.07
C ALA A 51 -7.70 5.32 -12.05
N GLY A 52 -9.01 5.37 -11.81
CA GLY A 52 -9.74 4.34 -11.06
C GLY A 52 -9.24 4.00 -9.65
N HIS A 53 -9.94 3.09 -9.01
CA HIS A 53 -9.41 2.30 -7.91
C HIS A 53 -9.74 0.84 -8.22
N GLU A 54 -8.81 -0.05 -7.90
CA GLU A 54 -8.99 -1.48 -8.11
C GLU A 54 -9.04 -2.15 -6.74
N GLU A 55 -10.05 -2.98 -6.52
CA GLU A 55 -10.19 -3.76 -5.30
C GLU A 55 -9.02 -4.75 -5.17
N ILE A 56 -8.58 -5.00 -3.94
CA ILE A 56 -7.58 -6.02 -3.65
C ILE A 56 -8.16 -7.02 -2.65
N GLY A 57 -7.75 -8.28 -2.73
CA GLY A 57 -8.25 -9.34 -1.85
C GLY A 57 -7.77 -9.29 -0.40
N ILE A 58 -6.83 -8.41 -0.04
CA ILE A 58 -6.17 -8.40 1.28
C ILE A 58 -6.57 -7.18 2.12
N ASP A 59 -7.23 -7.42 3.27
CA ASP A 59 -7.61 -6.40 4.27
C ASP A 59 -6.74 -6.38 5.54
N ASP A 60 -5.50 -6.85 5.45
CA ASP A 60 -4.53 -6.70 6.55
C ASP A 60 -3.46 -5.66 6.19
N PRO A 61 -3.43 -4.48 6.84
CA PRO A 61 -2.43 -3.44 6.55
C PRO A 61 -0.99 -3.88 6.77
N ASP A 62 -0.76 -4.80 7.71
CA ASP A 62 0.58 -5.28 8.01
C ASP A 62 1.03 -6.25 6.91
N LEU A 63 0.14 -7.14 6.47
CA LEU A 63 0.41 -8.04 5.34
C LEU A 63 0.62 -7.26 4.03
N VAL A 64 -0.26 -6.31 3.71
CA VAL A 64 -0.12 -5.44 2.52
C VAL A 64 1.20 -4.69 2.57
N TYR A 65 1.58 -4.17 3.74
CA TYR A 65 2.87 -3.50 3.90
C TYR A 65 4.04 -4.43 3.62
N PHE A 66 4.03 -5.65 4.15
CA PHE A 66 5.10 -6.62 3.91
C PHE A 66 5.17 -7.05 2.44
N ILE A 67 4.02 -7.29 1.79
CA ILE A 67 3.96 -7.63 0.35
C ILE A 67 4.58 -6.51 -0.48
N VAL A 68 4.19 -5.25 -0.23
CA VAL A 68 4.74 -4.09 -0.95
C VAL A 68 6.26 -3.98 -0.77
N MET A 69 6.75 -4.16 0.45
CA MET A 69 8.17 -4.08 0.76
C MET A 69 8.96 -5.20 0.08
N ASP A 70 8.47 -6.45 0.18
CA ASP A 70 9.07 -7.61 -0.48
C ASP A 70 9.06 -7.45 -2.00
N HIS A 71 7.95 -7.01 -2.58
CA HIS A 71 7.80 -6.75 -4.00
C HIS A 71 8.88 -5.80 -4.53
N ILE A 72 9.03 -4.62 -3.91
CA ILE A 72 10.00 -3.61 -4.33
C ILE A 72 11.42 -4.16 -4.27
N GLU A 73 11.71 -4.98 -3.26
CA GLU A 73 12.99 -5.64 -3.12
C GLU A 73 13.20 -6.69 -4.22
N ARG A 74 12.24 -7.59 -4.44
CA ARG A 74 12.34 -8.72 -5.38
C ARG A 74 12.38 -8.27 -6.85
N GLU A 75 11.60 -7.26 -7.20
CA GLU A 75 11.44 -6.76 -8.57
C GLU A 75 12.43 -5.63 -8.91
N ASN A 76 13.32 -5.23 -7.98
CA ASN A 76 14.22 -4.08 -8.13
C ASN A 76 13.49 -2.76 -8.44
N GLY A 77 12.27 -2.60 -7.95
CA GLY A 77 11.41 -1.46 -8.25
C GLY A 77 9.94 -1.82 -8.13
N LEU A 78 9.07 -0.92 -8.58
CA LEU A 78 7.62 -1.09 -8.46
C LEU A 78 7.03 -1.58 -9.79
N ASN A 79 6.74 -2.89 -9.86
CA ASN A 79 6.00 -3.48 -10.97
C ASN A 79 4.51 -3.56 -10.62
N ILE A 80 3.75 -2.57 -11.07
CA ILE A 80 2.35 -2.38 -10.68
C ILE A 80 1.46 -3.58 -11.05
N GLU A 81 1.67 -4.19 -12.22
CA GLU A 81 0.86 -5.33 -12.68
C GLU A 81 1.06 -6.53 -11.76
N LYS A 82 2.32 -6.87 -11.47
CA LYS A 82 2.65 -7.95 -10.52
C LYS A 82 2.19 -7.64 -9.10
N LEU A 83 2.33 -6.39 -8.65
CA LEU A 83 1.91 -6.00 -7.31
C LEU A 83 0.40 -6.20 -7.13
N LYS A 84 -0.41 -5.94 -8.16
CA LYS A 84 -1.85 -6.23 -8.11
C LYS A 84 -2.09 -7.72 -7.93
N GLU A 85 -1.46 -8.55 -8.75
CA GLU A 85 -1.60 -10.02 -8.66
C GLU A 85 -1.22 -10.55 -7.26
N GLU A 86 -0.18 -9.98 -6.65
CA GLU A 86 0.26 -10.34 -5.30
C GLU A 86 -0.71 -9.86 -4.19
N LEU A 87 -1.46 -8.79 -4.45
CA LEU A 87 -2.48 -8.26 -3.54
C LEU A 87 -3.85 -8.91 -3.71
N GLY A 88 -4.01 -9.81 -4.68
CA GLY A 88 -5.23 -10.58 -4.97
C GLY A 88 -6.27 -9.75 -5.71
#